data_AF-A0A2D8BCR2-F1
#
_entry.id   AF-A0A2D8BCR2-F1
#
_cell.length_a   1.000
_cell.length_b   1.000
_cell.length_c   1.000
_cell.angle_alpha   90.00
_cell.angle_beta   90.00
_cell.angle_gamma   90.00
#
_symmetry.space_group_name_H-M   'P 1'
#
loop_
_entity.id
_entity.type
_entity.pdbx_description
1 polymer ?
#
loop_
_entity_poly.entity_id
_entity_poly.type
_entity_poly.pdbx_seq_one_letter_code
_entity_poly.pdbx_strand_id
1 'polypeptide(L)'
;MTGHVIISHGLESGPDASKAAALARIAGQLGWTHERPDYRDLDVLGPLGDVKARIRRLAERAHLATRRPLVLAGSSMGAYISAHVSREVPVAGLFLMAPPVALEVEPRQL
;
A
#
# COMPACT_ATOMS: atom_id res chain seq x y z
N MET A 1 -9.23 20.32 1.13
CA MET A 1 -9.67 19.10 1.85
C MET A 1 -8.44 18.29 2.21
N THR A 2 -8.27 17.95 3.48
CA THR A 2 -7.19 17.08 3.95
C THR A 2 -7.74 15.67 4.19
N GLY A 3 -6.98 14.64 3.81
CA GLY A 3 -7.40 13.25 3.87
C GLY A 3 -6.35 12.37 4.53
N HIS A 4 -6.46 11.07 4.29
CA HIS A 4 -5.50 10.06 4.73
C HIS A 4 -4.90 9.31 3.55
N VAL A 5 -3.60 9.02 3.61
CA VAL A 5 -2.92 8.15 2.65
C VAL A 5 -2.21 7.00 3.35
N ILE A 6 -2.46 5.78 2.90
CA ILE A 6 -1.68 4.60 3.29
C ILE A 6 -0.66 4.34 2.18
N ILE A 7 0.63 4.34 2.53
CA ILE A 7 1.74 4.24 1.57
C ILE A 7 2.43 2.89 1.74
N SER A 8 2.19 1.97 0.81
CA SER A 8 2.75 0.62 0.82
C SER A 8 4.10 0.55 0.08
N HIS A 9 5.13 0.09 0.79
CA HIS A 9 6.48 -0.06 0.24
C HIS A 9 6.60 -1.29 -0.70
N GLY A 10 7.66 -1.31 -1.50
CA GLY A 10 7.97 -2.43 -2.40
C GLY A 10 8.39 -3.69 -1.65
N LEU A 11 8.68 -4.77 -2.36
CA LEU A 11 9.21 -5.99 -1.74
C LEU A 11 10.53 -5.65 -1.01
N GLU A 12 10.68 -6.10 0.23
CA GLU A 12 11.86 -6.00 1.12
C GLU A 12 12.31 -4.58 1.52
N SER A 13 11.79 -3.52 0.90
CA SER A 13 12.33 -2.17 1.06
C SER A 13 12.01 -1.50 2.40
N GLY A 14 10.98 -1.95 3.10
CA GLY A 14 10.50 -1.37 4.36
C GLY A 14 9.85 0.02 4.23
N PRO A 15 9.27 0.53 5.34
CA PRO A 15 8.52 1.78 5.36
C PRO A 15 9.37 3.03 5.10
N ASP A 16 10.66 2.99 5.42
CA ASP A 16 11.59 4.11 5.21
C ASP A 16 12.30 4.09 3.85
N ALA A 17 11.87 3.22 2.93
CA ALA A 17 12.33 3.24 1.55
C ALA A 17 12.14 4.64 0.93
N SER A 18 13.12 5.08 0.14
CA SER A 18 13.20 6.45 -0.40
C SER A 18 11.90 6.95 -1.05
N LYS A 19 11.23 6.10 -1.85
CA LYS A 19 9.96 6.43 -2.52
C LYS A 19 8.79 6.59 -1.54
N ALA A 20 8.68 5.70 -0.54
CA ALA A 20 7.63 5.78 0.47
C ALA A 20 7.84 6.99 1.40
N ALA A 21 9.08 7.24 1.82
CA ALA A 21 9.47 8.42 2.60
C ALA A 21 9.21 9.72 1.84
N ALA A 22 9.51 9.76 0.54
CA ALA A 22 9.23 10.92 -0.31
C ALA A 22 7.73 11.23 -0.38
N LEU A 23 6.89 10.22 -0.59
CA LEU A 23 5.43 10.41 -0.60
C LEU A 23 4.89 10.86 0.76
N ALA A 24 5.36 10.27 1.85
CA ALA A 24 4.95 10.68 3.19
C ALA A 24 5.31 12.16 3.46
N ARG A 25 6.52 12.58 3.07
CA ARG A 25 6.95 13.98 3.18
C ARG A 25 6.01 14.92 2.42
N ILE A 26 5.66 14.60 1.18
CA ILE A 26 4.73 15.42 0.37
C ILE A 26 3.33 15.43 0.99
N ALA A 27 2.81 14.27 1.41
CA ALA A 27 1.51 14.19 2.07
C ALA A 27 1.45 15.08 3.33
N GLY A 28 2.48 15.01 4.19
CA GLY A 28 2.60 15.86 5.37
C GLY A 28 2.67 17.35 5.03
N GLN A 29 3.44 17.73 4.00
CA GLN A 29 3.52 19.12 3.51
C GLN A 29 2.15 19.65 3.00
N LEU A 30 1.30 18.76 2.49
CA LEU A 30 -0.06 19.08 2.04
C LEU A 30 -1.11 18.98 3.16
N GLY A 31 -0.69 18.71 4.40
CA GLY A 31 -1.59 18.57 5.56
C GLY A 31 -2.39 17.28 5.61
N TRP A 32 -2.01 16.26 4.83
CA TRP A 32 -2.62 14.93 4.87
C TRP A 32 -2.00 14.09 6.00
N THR A 33 -2.81 13.28 6.66
CA THR A 33 -2.26 12.24 7.54
C THR A 33 -1.78 11.06 6.70
N HIS A 34 -0.71 10.41 7.11
CA HIS A 34 -0.17 9.28 6.38
C HIS A 34 0.34 8.19 7.31
N GLU A 35 0.27 6.94 6.86
CA GLU A 35 0.96 5.83 7.48
C GLU A 35 1.73 5.00 6.45
N ARG A 36 2.77 4.31 6.90
CA ARG A 36 3.65 3.46 6.09
C ARG A 36 3.73 2.10 6.78
N PRO A 37 2.79 1.18 6.51
CA PRO A 37 2.81 -0.14 7.13
C PRO A 37 4.09 -0.88 6.75
N ASP A 38 4.65 -1.63 7.71
CA ASP A 38 5.76 -2.53 7.45
C ASP A 38 5.22 -3.90 7.03
N TYR A 39 5.82 -4.45 5.98
CA TYR A 39 5.49 -5.76 5.42
C TYR A 39 6.70 -6.69 5.34
N ARG A 40 7.88 -6.29 5.86
CA ARG A 40 9.11 -7.06 5.72
C ARG A 40 9.04 -8.45 6.35
N ASP A 41 8.25 -8.62 7.40
CA ASP A 41 7.95 -9.91 8.02
C ASP A 41 7.17 -10.86 7.08
N LEU A 42 6.44 -10.32 6.12
CA LEU A 42 5.74 -11.08 5.09
C LEU A 42 6.61 -11.31 3.86
N ASP A 43 7.55 -10.39 3.58
CA ASP A 43 8.45 -10.45 2.42
C ASP A 43 9.40 -11.63 2.47
N VAL A 44 9.83 -12.02 3.66
CA VAL A 44 10.75 -13.14 3.86
C VAL A 44 10.14 -14.51 3.55
N LEU A 45 8.83 -14.59 3.28
CA LEU A 45 8.08 -15.83 3.07
C LEU A 45 8.10 -16.29 1.59
N GLY A 46 9.29 -16.36 0.99
CA GLY A 46 9.52 -16.83 -0.38
C GLY A 46 9.86 -15.72 -1.38
N PRO A 47 10.02 -16.04 -2.68
CA PRO A 47 10.58 -15.10 -3.68
C PRO A 47 9.79 -13.81 -3.87
N LEU A 48 8.49 -13.83 -3.60
CA LEU A 48 7.60 -12.66 -3.64
C LEU A 48 6.96 -12.37 -2.27
N GLY A 49 7.41 -13.06 -1.22
CA GLY A 49 6.77 -13.06 0.11
C GLY A 49 5.34 -13.60 0.12
N ASP A 50 4.66 -13.42 1.26
CA ASP A 50 3.23 -13.69 1.40
C ASP A 50 2.40 -12.50 0.91
N VAL A 51 2.20 -12.46 -0.41
CA VAL A 51 1.41 -11.42 -1.09
C VAL A 51 -0.03 -11.37 -0.56
N LYS A 52 -0.65 -12.51 -0.23
CA LYS A 52 -2.01 -12.55 0.31
C LYS A 52 -2.08 -11.90 1.69
N ALA A 53 -1.13 -12.18 2.56
CA ALA A 53 -1.05 -11.52 3.87
C ALA A 53 -0.78 -10.02 3.73
N ARG A 54 0.02 -9.58 2.74
CA ARG A 54 0.22 -8.14 2.48
C ARG A 54 -1.09 -7.45 2.11
N ILE A 55 -1.89 -8.06 1.22
CA ILE A 55 -3.21 -7.54 0.82
C ILE A 55 -4.11 -7.45 2.06
N ARG A 56 -4.24 -8.55 2.83
CA ARG A 56 -5.07 -8.57 4.05
C ARG A 56 -4.66 -7.49 5.06
N ARG A 57 -3.37 -7.36 5.34
CA ARG A 57 -2.86 -6.33 6.26
C ARG A 57 -3.17 -4.92 5.79
N LEU A 58 -3.08 -4.65 4.49
CA LEU A 58 -3.46 -3.35 3.94
C LEU A 58 -4.98 -3.14 4.01
N ALA A 59 -5.78 -4.16 3.71
CA ALA A 59 -7.25 -4.09 3.78
C ALA A 59 -7.73 -3.80 5.20
N GLU A 60 -7.18 -4.49 6.21
CA GLU A 60 -7.45 -4.23 7.63
C GLU A 60 -7.18 -2.78 8.01
N ARG A 61 -6.01 -2.24 7.63
CA ARG A 61 -5.66 -0.83 7.88
C ARG A 61 -6.59 0.13 7.15
N ALA A 62 -6.92 -0.15 5.89
CA ALA A 62 -7.84 0.66 5.11
C ALA A 62 -9.27 0.67 5.69
N HIS A 63 -9.72 -0.44 6.28
CA HIS A 63 -11.01 -0.53 6.99
C HIS A 63 -11.00 0.27 8.30
N LEU A 64 -9.88 0.24 9.03
CA LEU A 64 -9.72 0.98 10.29
C LEU A 64 -9.48 2.49 10.07
N ALA A 65 -9.16 2.92 8.85
CA ALA A 65 -8.94 4.33 8.54
C ALA A 65 -10.25 5.14 8.64
N THR A 66 -10.35 5.96 9.67
CA THR A 66 -11.53 6.81 9.93
C THR A 66 -11.50 8.13 9.16
N ARG A 67 -10.32 8.64 8.78
CA ARG A 67 -10.18 9.89 8.02
C ARG A 67 -10.48 9.67 6.54
N ARG A 68 -11.24 10.61 5.96
CA ARG A 68 -11.61 10.64 4.54
C ARG A 68 -11.31 12.02 3.92
N PRO A 69 -11.00 12.11 2.63
CA PRO A 69 -10.85 11.02 1.65
C PRO A 69 -9.66 10.09 1.96
N LEU A 70 -9.78 8.81 1.58
CA LEU A 70 -8.71 7.80 1.71
C LEU A 70 -8.04 7.58 0.36
N VAL A 71 -6.71 7.66 0.29
CA VAL A 71 -5.89 7.31 -0.88
C VAL A 71 -5.00 6.13 -0.52
N LEU A 72 -4.85 5.19 -1.44
CA LEU A 72 -3.82 4.13 -1.33
C LEU A 72 -2.70 4.44 -2.33
N ALA A 73 -1.47 4.46 -1.84
CA ALA A 73 -0.29 4.69 -2.65
C ALA A 73 0.69 3.54 -2.48
N GLY A 74 1.42 3.20 -3.54
CA GLY A 74 2.40 2.13 -3.42
C GLY A 74 3.44 2.10 -4.54
N SER A 75 4.51 1.36 -4.29
CA SER A 75 5.58 1.09 -5.27
C SER A 75 5.74 -0.39 -5.51
N SER A 76 5.87 -0.83 -6.77
CA SER A 76 6.11 -2.24 -7.13
C SER A 76 5.10 -3.17 -6.42
N MET A 77 5.55 -4.11 -5.59
CA MET A 77 4.67 -4.96 -4.77
C MET A 77 3.66 -4.15 -3.91
N GLY A 78 4.06 -2.99 -3.39
CA GLY A 78 3.16 -2.08 -2.67
C GLY A 78 2.07 -1.47 -3.56
N ALA A 79 2.38 -1.20 -4.83
CA ALA A 79 1.41 -0.70 -5.81
C ALA A 79 0.41 -1.80 -6.18
N TYR A 80 0.90 -3.04 -6.36
CA TYR A 80 0.07 -4.22 -6.61
C TYR A 80 -0.98 -4.38 -5.51
N ILE A 81 -0.57 -4.49 -4.24
CA ILE A 81 -1.53 -4.67 -3.14
C ILE A 81 -2.47 -3.48 -2.96
N SER A 82 -2.04 -2.24 -3.25
CA SER A 82 -2.89 -1.05 -3.20
C SER A 82 -4.03 -1.11 -4.22
N ALA A 83 -3.72 -1.56 -5.45
CA ALA A 83 -4.73 -1.76 -6.48
C ALA A 83 -5.74 -2.85 -6.08
N HIS A 84 -5.27 -3.97 -5.50
CA HIS A 84 -6.15 -5.03 -5.02
C HIS A 84 -7.10 -4.55 -3.91
N VAL A 85 -6.59 -3.89 -2.87
CA VAL A 85 -7.41 -3.41 -1.74
C VAL A 85 -8.40 -2.34 -2.14
N SER A 86 -8.11 -1.53 -3.18
CA SER A 86 -9.07 -0.53 -3.67
C SER A 86 -10.38 -1.09 -4.18
N ARG A 87 -10.44 -2.41 -4.46
CA ARG A 87 -11.65 -3.12 -4.86
C ARG A 87 -12.52 -3.50 -3.66
N GLU A 88 -11.97 -3.49 -2.45
CA GLU A 88 -12.62 -3.93 -1.21
C GLU A 88 -13.09 -2.75 -0.36
N VAL A 89 -12.43 -1.59 -0.47
CA VAL A 89 -12.67 -0.42 0.37
C VAL A 89 -12.88 0.82 -0.52
N PRO A 90 -13.87 1.70 -0.23
CA PRO A 90 -14.00 2.95 -0.96
C PRO A 90 -12.73 3.80 -0.82
N VAL A 91 -12.09 4.13 -1.92
CA VAL A 91 -10.92 5.02 -1.96
C VAL A 91 -11.21 6.19 -2.90
N ALA A 92 -10.67 7.36 -2.57
CA ALA A 92 -10.77 8.55 -3.41
C ALA A 92 -9.76 8.54 -4.57
N GLY A 93 -8.73 7.69 -4.50
CA GLY A 93 -7.75 7.55 -5.57
C GLY A 93 -6.65 6.54 -5.26
N LEU A 94 -5.90 6.21 -6.31
CA LEU A 94 -4.70 5.38 -6.28
C LEU A 94 -3.50 6.14 -6.81
N PHE A 95 -2.33 5.97 -6.18
CA PHE A 95 -1.05 6.44 -6.70
C PHE A 95 -0.08 5.26 -6.82
N LEU A 96 0.12 4.76 -8.05
CA LEU A 96 0.81 3.49 -8.32
C LEU A 96 2.14 3.73 -9.04
N MET A 97 3.27 3.42 -8.39
CA MET A 97 4.60 3.53 -8.99
C MET A 97 5.09 2.16 -9.46
N ALA A 98 5.39 2.02 -10.76
CA ALA A 98 5.86 0.79 -11.38
C ALA A 98 5.06 -0.46 -10.95
N PRO A 99 3.72 -0.47 -11.11
CA PRO A 99 2.90 -1.58 -10.67
C PRO A 99 3.17 -2.83 -11.53
N PRO A 100 3.41 -4.00 -10.91
CA PRO A 100 3.19 -5.26 -11.58
C PRO A 100 1.72 -5.33 -12.03
N VAL A 101 1.47 -5.67 -13.28
CA VAL A 101 0.10 -5.85 -13.82
C VAL A 101 -0.41 -7.26 -13.65
N ALA A 102 0.49 -8.23 -13.46
CA ALA A 102 0.21 -9.62 -13.17
C ALA A 102 1.37 -10.22 -12.36
N LEU A 103 1.07 -11.26 -11.57
CA LEU A 103 2.06 -12.13 -10.94
C LEU A 103 1.80 -13.56 -11.44
N GLU A 104 2.84 -14.35 -11.71
CA GLU A 104 2.70 -15.71 -12.26
C GLU A 104 1.83 -16.62 -11.38
N VAL A 105 1.84 -16.37 -10.07
CA VAL A 105 0.88 -16.92 -9.13
C VAL A 105 -0.05 -15.79 -8.71
N GLU A 106 -1.03 -15.47 -9.55
CA GLU A 106 -2.08 -14.55 -9.15
C GLU A 106 -2.74 -15.13 -7.89
N PRO A 107 -2.81 -14.38 -6.78
CA PRO A 107 -3.62 -14.80 -5.66
C PRO A 107 -5.06 -14.78 -6.15
N ARG A 108 -5.56 -15.94 -6.62
CA ARG A 108 -6.97 -16.09 -6.97
C ARG A 108 -7.76 -15.60 -5.77
N GLN A 109 -8.61 -14.62 -6.08
CA GLN A 109 -9.55 -13.86 -5.25
C GLN A 109 -9.63 -14.35 -3.80
N LEU A 110 -9.27 -13.45 -2.88
CA LEU A 110 -9.61 -13.58 -1.46
C LEU A 110 -11.11 -13.83 -1.29
#